data_AF-A0A828NQ96-F1
#
_entry.id   AF-A0A828NQ96-F1
#
_cell.length_a   1.000
_cell.length_b   1.000
_cell.length_c   1.000
_cell.angle_alpha   90.00
_cell.angle_beta   90.00
_cell.angle_gamma   90.00
#
_symmetry.space_group_name_H-M   'P 1'
#
loop_
_entity.id
_entity.type
_entity.pdbx_description
1 polymer ?
#
loop_
_entity_poly.entity_id
_entity_poly.type
_entity_poly.pdbx_seq_one_letter_code
_entity_poly.pdbx_strand_id
1 'polypeptide(L)'
;MGLPINQSDALKNVHILVGAGALLYSSNNPELIELASNLLSITEKYSLTVANSHKQNFATFPQPHIRTQREACGLTTGELAELLDLDEDIIIQWENGKAEPLASQVIPLSNILDCDPMWLLTGFHSDTTKES
;
A
#
# COMPACT_ATOMS: atom_id res chain seq x y z
N MET A 1 20.03 -3.88 -8.52
CA MET A 1 20.01 -2.48 -8.05
C MET A 1 18.66 -1.89 -8.43
N GLY A 2 17.74 -1.75 -7.48
CA GLY A 2 16.45 -1.11 -7.71
C GLY A 2 16.64 0.41 -7.67
N LEU A 3 16.23 1.11 -8.72
CA LEU A 3 16.17 2.57 -8.70
C LEU A 3 15.17 2.99 -7.60
N PRO A 4 15.51 3.95 -6.73
CA PRO A 4 14.61 4.39 -5.67
C PRO A 4 13.38 5.07 -6.29
N ILE A 5 12.20 4.54 -5.99
CA ILE A 5 10.92 4.98 -6.57
C ILE A 5 10.36 6.11 -5.70
N ASN A 6 10.98 7.29 -5.73
CA ASN A 6 10.26 8.50 -5.34
C ASN A 6 9.31 8.86 -6.50
N GLN A 7 8.01 8.94 -6.21
CA GLN A 7 6.96 9.21 -7.21
C GLN A 7 7.19 10.52 -7.99
N SER A 8 7.72 11.55 -7.32
CA SER A 8 8.06 12.84 -7.95
C SER A 8 9.14 12.66 -9.02
N ASP A 9 10.14 11.83 -8.75
CA ASP A 9 11.23 11.56 -9.69
C ASP A 9 10.79 10.61 -10.81
N ALA A 10 9.91 9.65 -10.50
CA ALA A 10 9.31 8.78 -11.50
C ALA A 10 8.44 9.53 -12.52
N LEU A 11 7.64 10.51 -12.08
CA LEU A 11 6.84 11.38 -12.96
C LEU A 11 7.72 12.23 -13.88
N LYS A 12 8.80 12.82 -13.34
CA LYS A 12 9.79 13.55 -14.15
C LYS A 12 10.44 12.65 -15.20
N ASN A 13 10.78 11.42 -14.83
CA ASN A 13 11.36 10.45 -15.76
C ASN A 13 10.38 10.08 -16.89
N VAL A 14 9.10 9.86 -16.59
CA VAL A 14 8.06 9.62 -17.61
C VAL A 14 7.97 10.80 -18.57
N HIS A 15 7.95 12.03 -18.05
CA HIS A 15 7.90 13.22 -18.90
C HIS A 15 9.10 13.33 -19.84
N ILE A 16 10.32 13.08 -19.34
CA ILE A 16 11.55 13.09 -20.14
C ILE A 16 11.49 12.03 -21.25
N LEU A 17 11.04 10.81 -20.93
CA LEU A 17 10.96 9.71 -21.90
C LEU A 17 9.94 9.98 -23.01
N VAL A 18 8.77 10.55 -22.67
CA VAL A 18 7.77 10.98 -23.66
C VAL A 18 8.33 12.07 -24.57
N GLY A 19 9.02 13.06 -24.00
CA GLY A 19 9.67 14.12 -24.78
C GLY A 19 10.72 13.58 -25.76
N ALA A 20 11.56 12.65 -25.31
CA ALA A 20 12.55 12.00 -26.17
C ALA A 20 11.89 11.18 -27.29
N GLY A 21 10.82 10.43 -26.99
CA GLY A 21 10.05 9.68 -27.97
C GLY A 21 9.44 10.58 -29.05
N ALA A 22 8.87 11.72 -28.67
CA ALA A 22 8.28 12.67 -29.61
C ALA A 22 9.34 13.27 -30.56
N LEU A 23 10.54 13.56 -30.06
CA LEU A 23 11.65 14.05 -30.90
C LEU A 23 12.13 12.99 -31.89
N LEU A 24 12.26 11.74 -31.44
CA LEU A 24 12.62 10.61 -32.29
C LEU A 24 11.55 10.33 -33.35
N TYR A 25 10.28 10.39 -32.97
CA TYR A 25 9.16 10.19 -33.88
C TYR A 25 9.05 11.29 -34.95
N SER A 26 9.47 12.51 -34.61
CA SER A 26 9.51 13.65 -35.54
C SER A 26 10.64 13.56 -36.56
N SER A 27 11.52 12.56 -36.45
CA SER A 27 12.60 12.35 -37.39
C SER A 27 12.13 11.57 -38.62
N ASN A 28 12.68 11.89 -39.80
CA ASN A 28 12.31 11.23 -41.06
C ASN A 28 13.11 9.92 -41.29
N ASN A 29 13.64 9.32 -40.20
CA ASN A 29 14.46 8.11 -40.24
C ASN A 29 13.64 6.93 -39.68
N PRO A 30 13.39 5.87 -40.47
CA PRO A 30 12.58 4.74 -40.05
C PRO A 30 13.12 4.02 -38.79
N GLU A 31 14.44 3.93 -38.61
CA GLU A 31 15.03 3.30 -37.43
C GLU A 31 14.76 4.12 -36.15
N LEU A 32 14.75 5.45 -36.27
CA LEU A 32 14.45 6.34 -35.15
C LEU A 32 12.95 6.34 -34.80
N ILE A 33 12.08 6.17 -35.80
CA ILE A 33 10.63 6.00 -35.58
C ILE A 33 10.34 4.67 -34.87
N GLU A 34 11.05 3.60 -35.22
CA GLU A 34 10.95 2.31 -34.55
C GLU A 34 11.45 2.41 -33.10
N LEU A 35 12.59 3.08 -32.88
CA LEU A 35 13.09 3.37 -31.53
C LEU A 35 12.11 4.20 -30.71
N ALA A 36 11.45 5.20 -31.31
CA ALA A 36 10.43 6.00 -30.65
C ALA A 36 9.25 5.13 -30.16
N SER A 37 8.83 4.17 -30.97
CA SER A 37 7.72 3.24 -30.65
C SER A 37 8.10 2.29 -29.51
N ASN A 38 9.32 1.76 -29.53
CA ASN A 38 9.85 0.93 -28.46
C ASN A 38 10.00 1.71 -27.15
N LEU A 39 10.48 2.96 -27.24
CA LEU A 39 10.61 3.86 -26.09
C LEU A 39 9.24 4.19 -25.47
N LEU A 40 8.21 4.43 -26.29
CA LEU A 40 6.85 4.65 -25.82
C LEU A 40 6.32 3.43 -25.05
N SER A 41 6.49 2.23 -25.59
CA SER A 41 6.06 0.98 -24.93
C SER A 41 6.74 0.76 -23.57
N ILE A 42 8.05 1.05 -23.49
CA ILE A 42 8.81 0.99 -22.23
C ILE A 42 8.30 2.05 -21.25
N THR A 43 8.01 3.25 -21.73
CA THR A 43 7.50 4.36 -20.92
C THR A 43 6.13 4.05 -20.33
N GLU A 44 5.23 3.44 -21.11
CA GLU A 44 3.93 2.95 -20.65
C GLU A 44 4.08 1.89 -19.57
N LYS A 45 4.96 0.90 -19.78
CA LYS A 45 5.25 -0.14 -18.79
C LYS A 45 5.83 0.43 -17.49
N TYR A 46 6.74 1.39 -17.61
CA TYR A 46 7.35 2.06 -16.45
C TYR A 46 6.30 2.89 -15.69
N SER A 47 5.52 3.71 -16.40
CA SER A 47 4.42 4.50 -15.84
C SER A 47 3.38 3.61 -15.13
N LEU A 48 3.00 2.50 -15.75
CA LEU A 48 2.09 1.52 -15.16
C LEU A 48 2.69 0.87 -13.90
N THR A 49 3.98 0.57 -13.90
CA THR A 49 4.67 0.02 -12.72
C THR A 49 4.67 1.03 -11.57
N VAL A 50 4.94 2.31 -11.85
CA VAL A 50 4.89 3.41 -10.88
C VAL A 50 3.47 3.65 -10.36
N ALA A 51 2.46 3.61 -11.23
CA ALA A 51 1.05 3.72 -10.85
C ALA A 51 0.59 2.50 -10.03
N ASN A 52 1.09 1.31 -10.35
CA ASN A 52 0.78 0.08 -9.64
C ASN A 52 1.53 -0.03 -8.29
N SER A 53 2.67 0.65 -8.13
CA SER A 53 3.29 0.85 -6.81
C SER A 53 2.37 1.62 -5.85
N HIS A 54 1.38 2.36 -6.35
CA HIS A 54 0.27 2.91 -5.54
C HIS A 54 -1.01 2.07 -5.56
N LYS A 55 -1.31 1.30 -6.63
CA LYS A 55 -2.47 0.37 -6.61
C LYS A 55 -2.27 -0.87 -5.73
N GLN A 56 -1.03 -1.23 -5.38
CA GLN A 56 -0.75 -2.22 -4.35
C GLN A 56 -0.99 -1.68 -2.92
N ASN A 57 -1.20 -0.36 -2.74
CA ASN A 57 -1.35 0.27 -1.43
C ASN A 57 -2.70 1.01 -1.22
N PHE A 58 -3.64 0.96 -2.17
CA PHE A 58 -4.94 1.65 -2.04
C PHE A 58 -6.16 0.86 -2.55
N ALA A 59 -6.01 -0.40 -2.97
CA ALA A 59 -7.12 -1.18 -3.56
C ALA A 59 -7.22 -2.63 -3.07
N THR A 60 -6.67 -2.93 -1.89
CA THR A 60 -7.05 -4.11 -1.12
C THR A 60 -7.45 -3.57 0.23
N PHE A 61 -8.70 -3.77 0.65
CA PHE A 61 -9.08 -3.67 2.05
C PHE A 61 -7.93 -4.28 2.86
N PRO A 62 -7.26 -3.51 3.75
CA PRO A 62 -6.04 -3.99 4.38
C PRO A 62 -6.33 -5.38 4.93
N GLN A 63 -5.50 -6.36 4.56
CA GLN A 63 -5.58 -7.65 5.22
C GLN A 63 -5.55 -7.37 6.72
N PRO A 64 -6.47 -7.94 7.51
CA PRO A 64 -6.71 -7.44 8.84
C PRO A 64 -5.47 -7.68 9.69
N HIS A 65 -4.75 -6.59 9.95
CA HIS A 65 -3.62 -6.51 10.86
C HIS A 65 -3.98 -7.12 12.22
N ILE A 66 -5.27 -7.07 12.59
CA ILE A 66 -5.86 -7.72 13.76
C ILE A 66 -5.51 -9.21 13.82
N ARG A 67 -5.68 -9.96 12.73
CA ARG A 67 -5.43 -11.41 12.73
C ARG A 67 -3.94 -11.71 12.90
N THR A 68 -3.11 -11.06 12.08
CA THR A 68 -1.65 -11.27 12.12
C THR A 68 -1.06 -10.85 13.46
N GLN A 69 -1.52 -9.74 14.02
CA GLN A 69 -1.07 -9.26 15.33
C GLN A 69 -1.60 -10.14 16.46
N ARG A 70 -2.85 -10.62 16.40
CA ARG A 70 -3.39 -11.58 17.36
C ARG A 70 -2.55 -12.85 17.39
N GLU A 71 -2.23 -13.40 16.22
CA GLU A 71 -1.36 -14.57 16.10
C GLU A 71 0.05 -14.28 16.65
N ALA A 72 0.59 -13.08 16.44
CA ALA A 72 1.88 -12.65 17.00
C ALA A 72 1.85 -12.51 18.55
N CYS A 73 0.72 -12.09 19.11
CA CYS A 73 0.47 -12.07 20.55
C CYS A 73 0.19 -13.46 21.13
N GLY A 74 0.10 -14.51 20.29
CA GLY A 74 -0.20 -15.88 20.71
C GLY A 74 -1.62 -16.10 21.20
N LEU A 75 -2.54 -15.19 20.86
CA LEU A 75 -3.95 -15.23 21.28
C LEU A 75 -4.79 -16.01 20.27
N THR A 76 -5.79 -16.74 20.73
CA THR A 76 -6.85 -17.32 19.91
C THR A 76 -7.97 -16.29 19.68
N THR A 77 -8.81 -16.51 18.67
CA THR A 77 -9.93 -15.62 18.34
C THR A 77 -10.92 -15.51 19.52
N GLY A 78 -11.20 -16.62 20.21
CA GLY A 78 -12.04 -16.65 21.41
C GLY A 78 -11.43 -15.89 22.59
N GLU A 79 -10.12 -16.02 22.85
CA GLU A 79 -9.45 -15.27 23.92
C GLU A 79 -9.47 -13.76 23.67
N LEU A 80 -9.28 -13.33 22.41
CA LEU A 80 -9.40 -11.92 22.06
C LEU A 80 -10.84 -11.40 22.26
N ALA A 81 -11.83 -12.22 21.94
CA ALA A 81 -13.24 -11.90 22.11
C ALA A 81 -13.61 -11.75 23.60
N GLU A 82 -13.16 -12.67 24.46
CA GLU A 82 -13.34 -12.60 25.91
C GLU A 82 -12.67 -11.36 26.52
N LEU A 83 -11.46 -11.00 26.07
CA LEU A 83 -10.75 -9.81 26.57
C LEU A 83 -11.43 -8.49 26.17
N LEU A 84 -12.17 -8.48 25.06
CA LEU A 84 -12.93 -7.32 24.57
C LEU A 84 -14.39 -7.30 25.01
N ASP A 85 -14.86 -8.35 25.71
CA ASP A 85 -16.27 -8.57 26.04
C ASP A 85 -17.18 -8.53 24.80
N LEU A 86 -16.73 -9.23 23.74
CA LEU A 86 -17.42 -9.32 22.45
C LEU A 86 -17.65 -10.78 22.05
N ASP A 87 -18.62 -10.99 21.15
CA ASP A 87 -18.82 -12.29 20.52
C ASP A 87 -17.66 -12.62 19.56
N GLU A 88 -17.23 -13.87 19.55
CA GLU A 88 -16.17 -14.37 18.66
C GLU A 88 -16.47 -14.09 17.18
N ASP A 89 -17.75 -14.18 16.78
CA ASP A 89 -18.21 -13.86 15.43
C ASP A 89 -17.93 -12.40 15.01
N ILE A 90 -17.87 -11.46 15.96
CA ILE A 90 -17.53 -10.06 15.68
C ILE A 90 -16.05 -9.97 15.32
N ILE A 91 -15.18 -10.63 16.08
CA ILE A 91 -13.75 -10.68 15.82
C ILE A 91 -13.49 -11.36 14.46
N ILE A 92 -14.15 -12.48 14.17
CA ILE A 92 -14.05 -13.17 12.88
C ILE A 92 -14.48 -12.26 11.73
N GLN A 93 -15.53 -11.44 11.91
CA GLN A 93 -15.94 -10.49 10.88
C GLN A 93 -14.91 -9.40 10.65
N TRP A 94 -14.27 -8.88 11.70
CA TRP A 94 -13.17 -7.92 11.59
C TRP A 94 -11.94 -8.55 10.90
N GLU A 95 -11.57 -9.77 11.30
CA GLU A 95 -10.49 -10.56 10.72
C GLU A 95 -10.74 -11.04 9.29
N ASN A 96 -11.96 -10.88 8.77
CA ASN A 96 -12.29 -11.18 7.38
C ASN A 96 -12.63 -9.90 6.59
N GLY A 97 -12.49 -8.71 7.20
CA GLY A 97 -12.84 -7.43 6.57
C GLY A 97 -14.33 -7.28 6.25
N LYS A 98 -15.20 -8.06 6.92
CA LYS A 98 -16.66 -7.97 6.76
C LYS A 98 -17.28 -6.85 7.59
N ALA A 99 -16.60 -6.45 8.67
CA ALA A 99 -17.00 -5.36 9.54
C ALA A 99 -15.75 -4.63 10.05
N GLU A 100 -15.90 -3.37 10.46
CA GLU A 100 -14.83 -2.56 11.05
C GLU A 100 -15.08 -2.35 12.54
N PRO A 101 -14.03 -2.30 13.38
CA PRO A 101 -14.17 -1.96 14.79
C PRO A 101 -14.63 -0.51 14.95
N LEU A 102 -15.51 -0.26 15.92
CA LEU A 102 -15.90 1.10 16.28
C LEU A 102 -14.71 1.86 16.85
N ALA A 103 -14.70 3.19 16.70
CA ALA A 103 -13.64 4.05 17.25
C ALA A 103 -13.42 3.83 18.77
N SER A 104 -14.47 3.49 19.52
CA SER A 104 -14.39 3.15 20.94
C SER A 104 -13.70 1.81 21.23
N GLN A 105 -13.69 0.89 20.26
CA GLN A 105 -13.11 -0.45 20.38
C GLN A 105 -11.66 -0.50 19.89
N VAL A 106 -11.23 0.48 19.08
CA VAL A 106 -9.86 0.58 18.55
C VAL A 106 -8.82 0.69 19.66
N ILE A 107 -9.05 1.53 20.67
CA ILE A 107 -8.10 1.73 21.78
C ILE A 107 -7.96 0.48 22.67
N PRO A 108 -9.05 -0.17 23.14
CA PRO A 108 -8.96 -1.44 23.83
C PRO A 108 -8.25 -2.53 23.01
N LEU A 109 -8.60 -2.65 21.73
CA LEU A 109 -8.04 -3.63 20.82
C LEU A 109 -6.53 -3.42 20.61
N SER A 110 -6.10 -2.17 20.43
CA SER A 110 -4.67 -1.84 20.29
C SER A 110 -3.88 -2.13 21.57
N ASN A 111 -4.48 -1.91 22.74
CA ASN A 111 -3.85 -2.20 24.03
C ASN A 111 -3.69 -3.71 24.27
N ILE A 112 -4.71 -4.52 23.94
CA ILE A 112 -4.65 -5.99 24.09
C ILE A 112 -3.63 -6.60 23.12
N LEU A 113 -3.57 -6.07 21.90
CA LEU A 113 -2.66 -6.53 20.84
C LEU A 113 -1.27 -5.87 20.89
N ASP A 114 -1.00 -5.07 21.93
CA ASP A 114 0.24 -4.32 22.15
C ASP A 114 0.76 -3.63 20.87
N CYS A 115 -0.12 -2.91 20.18
CA CYS A 115 0.17 -2.28 18.90
C CYS A 115 -0.35 -0.85 18.83
N ASP A 116 0.15 -0.09 17.84
CA ASP A 116 -0.31 1.28 17.60
C ASP A 116 -1.73 1.28 17.00
N PRO A 117 -2.69 2.04 17.55
CA PRO A 117 -4.07 2.03 17.05
C PRO A 117 -4.19 2.57 15.62
N MET A 118 -3.29 3.46 15.19
CA MET A 118 -3.25 3.94 13.81
C MET A 118 -2.71 2.87 12.87
N TRP A 119 -1.70 2.11 13.29
CA TRP A 119 -1.19 0.94 12.57
C TRP A 119 -2.25 -0.15 12.42
N LEU A 120 -3.02 -0.41 13.46
CA LEU A 120 -4.10 -1.39 13.43
C LEU A 120 -5.15 -1.07 12.34
N LEU A 121 -5.51 0.21 12.20
CA LEU A 121 -6.50 0.69 11.24
C LEU A 121 -5.95 0.85 9.82
N THR A 122 -4.71 1.33 9.69
CA THR A 122 -4.18 1.81 8.41
C THR A 122 -2.99 1.01 7.88
N GLY A 123 -2.36 0.18 8.72
CA GLY A 123 -1.09 -0.48 8.42
C GLY A 123 0.14 0.44 8.52
N PHE A 124 -0.04 1.71 8.86
CA PHE A 124 1.05 2.67 9.03
C PHE A 124 1.23 3.01 10.52
N HIS A 125 2.47 2.92 11.01
CA HIS A 125 2.78 3.46 12.32
C HIS A 125 2.57 4.96 12.29
N SER A 126 1.92 5.51 13.32
CA SER A 126 2.01 6.94 13.56
C SER A 126 3.48 7.25 13.86
N ASP A 127 4.22 7.76 12.87
CA ASP A 127 5.53 8.35 13.10
C ASP A 127 5.30 9.54 14.02
N THR A 128 5.31 9.27 15.33
CA THR A 128 5.54 10.31 16.31
C THR A 128 6.98 10.70 16.14
N THR A 129 7.22 11.69 15.28
CA THR A 129 8.40 12.53 15.32
C THR A 129 8.45 13.13 16.72
N LYS A 130 9.03 12.37 17.67
CA LYS A 130 9.55 12.92 18.91
C LYS A 130 10.86 13.59 18.53
N GLU A 131 10.73 14.83 18.12
CA GLU A 131 11.83 15.77 18.01
C GLU A 131 12.46 15.86 19.41
N SER A 132 13.75 15.55 19.51
CA SER A 132 14.60 15.75 20.70
C SER A 132 15.98 16.18 20.26
#